data_AF-A0AAE1VW81-F1
#
_entry.id   AF-A0AAE1VW81-F1
#
_cell.length_a   1.000
_cell.length_b   1.000
_cell.length_c   1.000
_cell.angle_alpha   90.00
_cell.angle_beta   90.00
_cell.angle_gamma   90.00
#
_symmetry.space_group_name_H-M   'P 1'
#
loop_
_entity.id
_entity.type
_entity.pdbx_description
1 polymer ?
#
loop_
_entity_poly.entity_id
_entity_poly.type
_entity_poly.pdbx_seq_one_letter_code
_entity_poly.pdbx_strand_id
1 'polypeptide(L)'
;MNIRVRIQKCRSNRIIQEGDLRYFVLPVIRGRGGGLYPSNVKQQNLCPRDIIQEADEVQQGLHVVFTHVDTKKGVVRESTDLNVRFYTPTICARETIWKIGEYDDKLKGTRVHKL
;
A
#
# COMPACT_ATOMS: atom_id res chain seq x y z
N MET A 1 2.69 9.82 13.08
CA MET A 1 1.52 8.92 13.19
C MET A 1 1.74 7.76 12.23
N ASN A 2 1.87 6.54 12.75
CA ASN A 2 2.12 5.34 11.94
C ASN A 2 0.79 4.74 11.47
N ILE A 3 0.73 4.19 10.26
CA ILE A 3 -0.48 3.54 9.76
C ILE A 3 -0.66 2.21 10.47
N ARG A 4 -1.84 2.00 11.06
CA ARG A 4 -2.31 0.66 11.44
C ARG A 4 -3.06 0.05 10.27
N VAL A 5 -2.38 -0.74 9.43
CA VAL A 5 -3.05 -1.51 8.38
C VAL A 5 -3.65 -2.77 9.00
N ARG A 6 -4.96 -2.81 9.21
CA ARG A 6 -5.65 -4.07 9.53
C ARG A 6 -5.78 -4.88 8.26
N ILE A 7 -4.88 -5.84 8.08
CA ILE A 7 -5.08 -6.91 7.10
C ILE A 7 -6.17 -7.82 7.64
N GLN A 8 -7.30 -7.87 6.95
CA GLN A 8 -8.35 -8.87 7.16
C GLN A 8 -8.15 -9.96 6.12
N LYS A 9 -8.14 -11.23 6.53
CA LYS A 9 -7.92 -12.36 5.63
C LYS A 9 -9.08 -12.43 4.61
N CYS A 10 -8.86 -11.94 3.40
CA CYS A 10 -9.82 -12.06 2.30
C CYS A 10 -9.62 -13.38 1.54
N ARG A 11 -10.61 -14.29 1.67
CA ARG A 11 -10.90 -15.53 0.90
C ARG A 11 -9.80 -16.58 0.71
N SER A 12 -8.52 -16.23 0.77
CA SER A 12 -7.40 -17.12 0.54
C SER A 12 -6.92 -17.71 1.86
N ASN A 13 -6.78 -19.03 1.92
CA ASN A 13 -6.08 -19.71 3.02
C ASN A 13 -4.57 -19.46 3.00
N ARG A 14 -4.06 -18.69 2.03
CA ARG A 14 -2.65 -18.35 1.93
C ARG A 14 -2.28 -17.34 3.02
N ILE A 15 -1.26 -17.70 3.80
CA ILE A 15 -0.70 -16.87 4.85
C ILE A 15 0.15 -15.78 4.19
N ILE A 16 -0.04 -14.52 4.60
CA ILE A 16 0.84 -13.42 4.22
C ILE A 16 2.11 -13.54 5.07
N GLN A 17 3.27 -13.52 4.42
CA GLN A 17 4.57 -13.55 5.10
C GLN A 17 5.24 -12.18 4.94
N GLU A 18 6.09 -11.88 5.91
CA GLU A 18 6.87 -10.66 5.95
C GLU A 18 8.12 -10.73 5.04
N GLY A 19 8.66 -9.58 4.63
CA GLY A 19 9.99 -9.49 4.03
C GLY A 19 9.99 -9.55 2.50
N ASP A 20 10.68 -10.52 1.91
CA ASP A 20 10.97 -10.53 0.46
C ASP A 20 9.79 -10.91 -0.44
N LEU A 21 8.65 -11.28 0.15
CA LEU A 21 7.44 -11.59 -0.61
C LEU A 21 6.74 -10.33 -1.10
N ARG A 22 6.31 -10.40 -2.35
CA ARG A 22 5.72 -9.30 -3.11
C ARG A 22 4.26 -9.61 -3.38
N TYR A 23 3.38 -8.72 -2.96
CA TYR A 23 1.93 -8.89 -3.08
C TYR A 23 1.32 -7.81 -3.96
N PHE A 24 0.28 -8.14 -4.72
CA PHE A 24 -0.60 -7.13 -5.31
C PHE A 24 -1.74 -6.85 -4.34
N VAL A 25 -2.12 -5.57 -4.21
CA VAL A 25 -3.32 -5.15 -3.48
C VAL A 25 -4.38 -4.86 -4.52
N LEU A 26 -5.41 -5.70 -4.57
CA LEU A 26 -6.48 -5.63 -5.57
C LEU A 26 -7.83 -5.36 -4.89
N PRO A 27 -8.76 -4.68 -5.56
CA PRO A 27 -10.11 -4.50 -5.06
C PRO A 27 -10.82 -5.86 -4.95
N VAL A 28 -11.55 -6.03 -3.85
CA VAL A 28 -12.33 -7.25 -3.62
C VAL A 28 -13.52 -7.34 -4.59
N ILE A 29 -14.09 -6.18 -4.94
CA ILE A 29 -15.22 -6.05 -5.86
C ILE A 29 -14.67 -5.76 -7.25
N ARG A 30 -14.94 -6.67 -8.18
CA ARG A 30 -14.62 -6.53 -9.60
C ARG A 30 -15.38 -5.35 -10.23
N GLY A 31 -14.87 -4.81 -11.33
CA GLY A 31 -15.42 -3.67 -12.04
C GLY A 31 -15.27 -2.32 -11.32
N ARG A 32 -14.43 -2.25 -10.27
CA ARG A 32 -14.15 -1.02 -9.51
C ARG A 32 -12.71 -0.52 -9.65
N GLY A 33 -12.04 -0.92 -10.73
CA GLY A 33 -10.65 -0.58 -11.02
C GLY A 33 -9.68 -1.72 -10.72
N GLY A 34 -8.40 -1.42 -10.85
CA GLY A 34 -7.28 -2.33 -10.70
C GLY A 34 -6.56 -2.19 -9.36
N GLY A 35 -5.29 -2.56 -9.32
CA GLY A 35 -4.46 -2.53 -8.12
C GLY A 35 -3.90 -1.15 -7.76
N LEU A 36 -3.05 -1.09 -6.75
CA LEU A 36 -2.50 0.17 -6.24
C LEU A 36 -1.22 0.60 -6.96
N TYR A 37 -1.09 1.89 -7.23
CA TYR A 37 0.03 2.46 -7.98
C TYR A 37 0.52 3.83 -7.42
N PRO A 38 1.84 4.10 -7.40
CA PRO A 38 2.43 5.43 -7.11
C PRO A 38 1.98 6.53 -8.08
N SER A 39 1.49 7.67 -7.61
CA SER A 39 1.17 8.78 -8.51
C SER A 39 1.52 10.16 -7.94
N ASN A 40 1.49 11.16 -8.81
CA ASN A 40 1.72 12.57 -8.53
C ASN A 40 0.41 13.33 -8.79
N VAL A 41 -0.56 13.14 -7.91
CA VAL A 41 -1.91 13.71 -8.11
C VAL A 41 -1.90 15.22 -7.83
N LYS A 42 -1.16 15.65 -6.81
CA LYS A 42 -1.12 17.07 -6.42
C LYS A 42 0.08 17.85 -6.95
N GLN A 43 1.25 17.22 -6.96
CA GLN A 43 2.52 17.86 -7.24
C GLN A 43 3.35 16.94 -8.12
N GLN A 44 3.93 17.48 -9.19
CA GLN A 44 4.90 16.77 -10.01
C GLN A 44 6.22 16.66 -9.25
N ASN A 45 6.33 15.61 -8.45
CA ASN A 45 7.56 15.27 -7.75
C ASN A 45 8.33 14.19 -8.51
N LEU A 46 9.66 14.22 -8.44
CA LEU A 46 10.50 13.15 -8.98
C LEU A 46 10.11 11.78 -8.42
N CYS A 47 9.73 11.76 -7.14
CA CYS A 47 9.22 10.58 -6.45
C CYS A 47 7.73 10.72 -6.15
N PRO A 48 6.89 9.83 -6.70
CA PRO A 48 5.45 9.92 -6.49
C PRO A 48 5.09 9.72 -5.04
N ARG A 49 4.40 10.69 -4.45
CA ARG A 49 3.97 10.65 -3.04
C ARG A 49 2.57 10.13 -2.86
N ASP A 50 1.71 10.25 -3.87
CA ASP A 50 0.34 9.78 -3.76
C ASP A 50 0.24 8.29 -4.10
N ILE A 51 -0.80 7.66 -3.57
CA ILE A 51 -1.17 6.29 -3.88
C ILE A 51 -2.56 6.34 -4.46
N ILE A 52 -2.69 5.84 -5.69
CA ILE A 52 -3.96 5.75 -6.39
C ILE A 52 -4.31 4.29 -6.62
N GLN A 53 -5.59 4.06 -6.87
CA GLN A 53 -6.05 2.81 -7.45
C GLN A 53 -6.08 2.96 -8.98
N GLU A 54 -5.59 1.97 -9.70
CA GLU A 54 -5.69 1.91 -11.16
C GLU A 54 -7.16 1.96 -11.59
N ALA A 55 -7.43 2.66 -12.69
CA ALA A 55 -8.79 2.79 -13.21
C ALA A 55 -9.27 1.53 -13.94
N ASP A 56 -8.34 0.79 -14.56
CA ASP A 56 -8.62 -0.42 -15.31
C ASP A 56 -8.35 -1.66 -14.44
N GLU A 57 -9.33 -2.57 -14.37
CA GLU A 57 -9.26 -3.80 -13.58
C GLU A 57 -8.15 -4.74 -14.05
N VAL A 58 -7.74 -4.67 -15.32
CA VAL A 58 -6.64 -5.51 -15.82
C VAL A 58 -5.27 -5.06 -15.29
N GLN A 59 -5.16 -3.82 -14.80
CA GLN A 59 -3.92 -3.28 -14.26
C GLN A 59 -3.76 -3.69 -12.81
N GLN A 60 -2.77 -4.54 -12.53
CA GLN A 60 -2.53 -5.06 -11.17
C GLN A 60 -1.80 -4.06 -10.25
N GLY A 61 -1.36 -2.92 -10.81
CA GLY A 61 -0.56 -1.93 -10.09
C GLY A 61 0.85 -2.43 -9.77
N LEU A 62 1.46 -1.88 -8.72
CA LEU A 62 2.78 -2.30 -8.24
C LEU A 62 2.70 -3.23 -7.04
N HIS A 63 3.69 -4.11 -6.97
CA HIS A 63 3.89 -4.96 -5.81
C HIS A 63 4.13 -4.15 -4.54
N VAL A 64 3.57 -4.62 -3.43
CA VAL A 64 3.86 -4.14 -2.08
C VAL A 64 4.57 -5.21 -1.26
N VAL A 65 5.31 -4.73 -0.26
CA VAL A 65 5.99 -5.51 0.76
C VAL A 65 5.47 -5.08 2.12
N PHE A 66 5.18 -6.07 2.96
CA PHE A 66 4.78 -5.86 4.36
C PHE A 66 5.97 -6.17 5.27
N THR A 67 6.24 -5.26 6.20
CA THR A 67 7.25 -5.45 7.26
C THR A 67 6.63 -5.07 8.59
N HIS A 68 6.88 -5.84 9.64
CA HIS A 68 6.44 -5.51 10.99
C HIS A 68 7.08 -4.19 11.44
N VAL A 69 6.36 -3.48 12.32
CA VAL A 69 6.92 -2.27 12.97
C VAL A 69 8.07 -2.68 13.91
N ASP A 70 7.91 -3.79 14.60
CA ASP A 70 8.98 -4.44 15.36
C ASP A 70 9.75 -5.41 14.46
N THR A 71 11.06 -5.32 14.41
CA THR A 71 11.96 -6.02 13.48
C THR A 71 12.02 -7.55 13.61
N LYS A 72 11.10 -8.17 14.37
CA LYS A 72 11.00 -9.61 14.52
C LYS A 72 10.32 -10.21 13.30
N LYS A 73 11.15 -10.81 12.42
CA LYS A 73 10.70 -11.53 11.22
C LYS A 73 9.65 -12.59 11.58
N GLY A 74 8.51 -12.58 10.90
CA GLY A 74 7.46 -13.58 11.15
C GLY A 74 6.28 -13.62 10.18
N VAL A 75 5.28 -14.38 10.58
CA VAL A 75 3.98 -14.45 9.90
C VAL A 75 3.21 -13.14 10.15
N VAL A 76 2.61 -12.59 9.11
CA VAL A 76 1.71 -11.43 9.23
C VAL A 76 0.36 -11.91 9.78
N ARG A 77 -0.02 -11.41 10.96
CA ARG A 77 -1.28 -11.74 11.63
C ARG A 77 -2.30 -10.61 11.42
N GLU A 78 -3.58 -10.96 11.52
CA GLU A 78 -4.64 -9.95 11.54
C GLU A 78 -4.45 -8.98 12.71
N SER A 79 -4.91 -7.74 12.54
CA SER A 79 -4.85 -6.68 13.57
C SER A 79 -3.44 -6.39 14.15
N THR A 80 -2.39 -6.64 13.36
CA THR A 80 -1.00 -6.28 13.71
C THR A 80 -0.58 -5.01 12.98
N ASP A 81 0.20 -4.16 13.65
CA ASP A 81 0.72 -2.94 13.05
C ASP A 81 1.89 -3.27 12.10
N LEU A 82 1.76 -2.85 10.83
CA LEU A 82 2.70 -3.15 9.76
C LEU A 82 3.07 -1.89 8.99
N ASN A 83 4.31 -1.82 8.56
CA ASN A 83 4.75 -0.91 7.52
C ASN A 83 4.45 -1.55 6.15
N VAL A 84 3.88 -0.74 5.26
CA VAL A 84 3.61 -1.12 3.87
C VAL A 84 4.45 -0.23 2.97
N ARG A 85 5.09 -0.85 1.98
CA ARG A 85 5.86 -0.13 0.96
C ARG A 85 5.71 -0.73 -0.42
N PHE A 86 5.85 0.09 -1.45
CA PHE A 86 5.97 -0.44 -2.81
C PHE A 86 7.35 -1.07 -3.04
N TYR A 87 7.38 -2.18 -3.77
CA TYR A 87 8.59 -2.74 -4.32
C TYR A 87 8.86 -2.04 -5.66
N THR A 88 9.71 -1.02 -5.65
CA THR A 88 10.14 -0.29 -6.86
C THR A 88 11.65 -0.38 -6.99
N PRO A 89 12.20 -0.56 -8.21
CA PRO A 89 13.64 -0.70 -8.42
C PRO A 89 14.38 0.64 -8.54
N THR A 90 13.84 1.76 -8.04
CA THR A 90 14.32 3.10 -8.39
C THR A 90 14.76 3.95 -7.20
N ILE A 91 15.31 5.14 -7.49
CA ILE A 91 15.70 6.20 -6.55
C ILE A 91 14.63 6.53 -5.49
N CYS A 92 13.36 6.23 -5.79
CA CYS A 92 12.22 6.49 -4.92
C CYS A 92 11.94 5.37 -3.92
N ALA A 93 12.70 4.26 -3.93
CA ALA A 93 12.52 3.15 -3.01
C ALA A 93 12.72 3.56 -1.53
N ARG A 94 13.51 4.61 -1.27
CA ARG A 94 13.71 5.19 0.07
C ARG A 94 12.46 5.89 0.60
N GLU A 95 11.62 6.37 -0.31
CA GLU A 95 10.41 7.15 -0.05
C GLU A 95 9.14 6.30 -0.28
N THR A 96 9.06 5.13 0.36
CA THR A 96 8.00 4.16 0.08
C THR A 96 7.15 3.75 1.27
N ILE A 97 7.49 4.16 2.50
CA ILE A 97 6.66 3.82 3.65
C ILE A 97 5.40 4.69 3.60
N TRP A 98 4.25 4.01 3.62
CA TRP A 98 2.96 4.68 3.56
C TRP A 98 2.68 5.38 4.90
N LYS A 99 2.22 6.63 4.83
CA LYS A 99 1.67 7.42 5.92
C LYS A 99 0.27 7.89 5.61
N ILE A 100 -0.60 7.88 6.61
CA ILE A 100 -1.89 8.54 6.50
C ILE A 100 -1.63 10.05 6.51
N GLY A 101 -2.05 10.72 5.45
CA GLY A 101 -2.06 12.17 5.34
C GLY A 101 -3.21 12.79 6.10
N GLU A 102 -3.30 14.11 6.02
CA GLU A 102 -4.42 14.85 6.57
C GLU A 102 -5.73 14.44 5.90
N TYR A 103 -6.81 14.49 6.68
CA TYR A 103 -8.16 14.30 6.17
C TYR A 103 -8.45 15.37 5.11
N ASP A 104 -8.92 14.95 3.94
CA ASP A 104 -9.36 15.88 2.91
C ASP A 104 -10.87 15.98 2.91
N ASP A 105 -11.38 17.11 3.43
CA ASP A 105 -12.82 17.41 3.48
C ASP A 105 -13.47 17.38 2.08
N LYS A 106 -12.73 17.70 1.01
CA LYS A 106 -13.24 17.67 -0.37
C LYS A 106 -13.41 16.25 -0.89
N LEU A 107 -12.57 15.32 -0.45
CA LEU A 107 -12.64 13.90 -0.83
C LEU A 107 -13.40 13.04 0.19
N LYS A 108 -13.87 13.65 1.30
CA LYS A 108 -14.52 12.98 2.44
C LYS A 108 -13.75 11.73 2.92
N GLY A 109 -12.43 11.80 2.92
CA GLY A 109 -11.59 10.65 3.20
C GLY A 109 -10.19 11.02 3.67
N THR A 110 -9.59 10.12 4.44
CA THR A 110 -8.21 10.26 4.89
C THR A 110 -7.28 9.70 3.82
N ARG A 111 -6.34 10.53 3.35
CA ARG A 111 -5.42 10.12 2.27
C ARG A 111 -4.28 9.28 2.79
N VAL A 112 -3.69 8.49 1.91
CA VAL A 112 -2.43 7.79 2.17
C VAL A 112 -1.39 8.34 1.21
N HIS A 113 -0.30 8.88 1.75
CA HIS A 113 0.85 9.36 1.00
C HIS A 113 2.10 8.59 1.41
N LYS A 114 3.15 8.66 0.60
CA LYS A 114 4.47 8.14 0.92
C LYS A 114 5.33 9.25 1.52
N LEU A 115 6.16 8.88 2.50
CA LEU A 115 7.28 9.71 2.95
C LEU A 115 8.36 9.74 1.89
#